data_AF-A0A520KVH8-F1
#
_entry.id   AF-A0A520KVH8-F1
#
_cell.length_a   1.000
_cell.length_b   1.000
_cell.length_c   1.000
_cell.angle_alpha   90.00
_cell.angle_beta   90.00
_cell.angle_gamma   90.00
#
_symmetry.space_group_name_H-M   'P 1'
#
loop_
_entity.id
_entity.type
_entity.pdbx_description
1 polymer ?
#
loop_
_entity_poly.entity_id
_entity_poly.type
_entity_poly.pdbx_seq_one_letter_code
_entity_poly.pdbx_strand_id
1 'polypeptide(L)'
;MVRYNRALKASLRFLVYGIIPIIIGIVPLFFGVVGGFMGYIGGMGTESIWGLFIEILPSIIMAIVGAVILIMGIVSALFKVLPEVISEEEKGE
;
A
#
# COMPACT_ATOMS: atom_id res chain seq x y z
N MET A 1 33.73 10.89 0.98
CA MET A 1 32.47 11.54 0.53
C MET A 1 31.69 10.72 -0.51
N VAL A 2 32.34 10.02 -1.46
CA VAL A 2 31.63 9.26 -2.53
C VAL A 2 30.79 8.07 -2.00
N ARG A 3 31.28 7.32 -1.00
CA ARG A 3 30.53 6.20 -0.38
C ARG A 3 29.25 6.67 0.35
N TYR A 4 29.31 7.81 1.04
CA TYR A 4 28.15 8.39 1.74
C TYR A 4 27.03 8.75 0.76
N ASN A 5 27.40 9.30 -0.41
CA ASN A 5 26.45 9.67 -1.45
C ASN A 5 25.79 8.45 -2.10
N ARG A 6 26.47 7.30 -2.15
CA ARG A 6 25.93 6.06 -2.72
C ARG A 6 24.93 5.39 -1.77
N ALA A 7 25.29 5.25 -0.49
CA ALA A 7 24.40 4.72 0.55
C ALA A 7 23.13 5.58 0.75
N LEU A 8 23.26 6.90 0.68
CA LEU A 8 22.11 7.82 0.76
C LEU A 8 21.15 7.62 -0.41
N LYS A 9 21.68 7.35 -1.62
CA LYS A 9 20.88 7.15 -2.84
C LYS A 9 20.12 5.81 -2.82
N ALA A 10 20.75 4.74 -2.33
CA ALA A 10 20.10 3.44 -2.13
C ALA A 10 18.98 3.52 -1.08
N SER A 11 19.24 4.21 0.04
CA SER A 11 18.26 4.43 1.11
C SER A 11 17.05 5.24 0.63
N LEU A 12 17.28 6.28 -0.19
CA LEU A 12 16.22 7.06 -0.82
C LEU A 12 15.38 6.23 -1.79
N ARG A 13 16.00 5.34 -2.58
CA ARG A 13 15.25 4.42 -3.45
C ARG A 13 14.40 3.45 -2.65
N PHE A 14 14.93 2.89 -1.56
CA PHE A 14 14.15 2.02 -0.68
C PHE A 14 12.96 2.74 -0.05
N LEU A 15 13.16 3.97 0.41
CA LEU A 15 12.08 4.81 0.93
C LEU A 15 10.98 5.03 -0.13
N VAL A 16 11.37 5.36 -1.37
CA VAL A 16 10.43 5.71 -2.45
C VAL A 16 9.68 4.51 -2.99
N TYR A 17 10.31 3.34 -3.10
CA TYR A 17 9.71 2.15 -3.72
C TYR A 17 9.11 1.17 -2.70
N GLY A 18 9.55 1.23 -1.44
CA GLY A 18 8.99 0.40 -0.37
C GLY A 18 8.00 1.20 0.49
N ILE A 19 8.49 2.23 1.17
CA ILE A 19 7.74 2.90 2.24
C ILE A 19 6.60 3.76 1.68
N ILE A 20 6.83 4.54 0.62
CA ILE A 20 5.81 5.41 0.04
C ILE A 20 4.58 4.60 -0.45
N PRO A 21 4.71 3.53 -1.25
CA PRO A 21 3.58 2.71 -1.67
C PRO A 21 2.84 2.04 -0.51
N ILE A 22 3.56 1.65 0.54
CA ILE A 22 2.96 1.08 1.76
C ILE A 22 2.09 2.14 2.45
N ILE A 23 2.60 3.36 2.65
CA ILE A 23 1.84 4.45 3.26
C ILE A 23 0.63 4.82 2.39
N ILE A 24 0.82 4.95 1.08
CA ILE A 24 -0.25 5.29 0.13
C ILE A 24 -1.30 4.18 0.05
N GLY A 25 -0.91 2.90 0.16
CA GLY A 25 -1.84 1.78 0.15
C GLY A 25 -2.62 1.64 1.46
N ILE A 26 -1.99 1.89 2.60
CA ILE A 26 -2.62 1.80 3.94
C ILE A 26 -3.79 2.77 4.08
N VAL A 27 -3.67 4.01 3.56
CA VAL A 27 -4.70 5.04 3.70
C VAL A 27 -6.06 4.60 3.11
N PRO A 28 -6.20 4.30 1.81
CA PRO A 28 -7.45 3.82 1.22
C PRO A 28 -7.89 2.46 1.76
N LEU A 29 -6.95 1.59 2.18
CA LEU A 29 -7.28 0.31 2.82
C LEU A 29 -7.96 0.54 4.18
N PHE A 30 -7.40 1.44 5.00
CA PHE A 30 -7.99 1.84 6.28
C PHE A 30 -9.36 2.49 6.09
N PHE A 31 -9.49 3.47 5.17
CA PHE A 31 -10.78 4.10 4.89
C PHE A 31 -11.81 3.15 4.29
N GLY A 32 -11.39 2.20 3.45
CA GLY A 32 -12.26 1.17 2.91
C GLY A 32 -12.76 0.19 3.97
N VAL A 33 -11.89 -0.23 4.89
CA VAL A 33 -12.26 -1.14 5.99
C VAL A 33 -13.16 -0.42 7.01
N VAL A 34 -12.76 0.77 7.47
CA VAL A 34 -13.54 1.55 8.44
C VAL A 34 -14.86 2.00 7.84
N GLY A 35 -14.84 2.50 6.60
CA GLY A 35 -16.05 2.90 5.88
C GLY A 35 -16.99 1.72 5.62
N GLY A 36 -16.47 0.55 5.32
CA GLY A 36 -17.26 -0.67 5.14
C GLY A 36 -17.89 -1.14 6.45
N PHE A 37 -17.15 -1.04 7.56
CA PHE A 37 -17.65 -1.38 8.89
C PHE A 37 -18.74 -0.42 9.37
N MET A 38 -18.55 0.90 9.16
CA MET A 38 -19.58 1.90 9.48
C MET A 38 -20.82 1.76 8.59
N GLY A 39 -20.65 1.52 7.29
CA GLY A 39 -21.76 1.24 6.38
C GLY A 39 -22.52 -0.04 6.72
N TYR A 40 -21.83 -1.07 7.20
CA TYR A 40 -22.46 -2.30 7.69
C TYR A 40 -23.32 -2.05 8.95
N ILE A 41 -22.80 -1.29 9.93
CA ILE A 41 -23.55 -0.95 11.15
C ILE A 41 -24.72 -0.01 10.84
N GLY A 42 -24.53 0.99 9.97
CA GLY A 42 -25.59 1.90 9.53
C GLY A 42 -26.69 1.20 8.72
N GLY A 43 -26.29 0.25 7.87
CA GLY A 43 -27.18 -0.55 7.04
C GLY A 43 -28.00 -1.59 7.80
N MET A 44 -27.66 -1.94 9.04
CA MET A 44 -28.46 -2.86 9.87
C MET A 44 -29.90 -2.38 10.13
N GLY A 45 -30.18 -1.09 9.93
CA GLY A 45 -31.54 -0.52 9.98
C GLY A 45 -32.32 -0.62 8.66
N THR A 46 -31.71 -1.13 7.58
CA THR A 46 -32.35 -1.23 6.26
C THR A 46 -32.93 -2.63 6.03
N GLU A 47 -34.19 -2.70 5.59
CA GLU A 47 -34.89 -3.98 5.33
C GLU A 47 -34.46 -4.67 4.01
N SER A 48 -33.53 -4.06 3.25
CA SER A 48 -33.15 -4.49 1.91
C SER A 48 -31.65 -4.76 1.80
N ILE A 49 -31.30 -6.02 1.52
CA ILE A 49 -29.93 -6.48 1.24
C ILE A 49 -29.30 -5.70 0.07
N TRP A 50 -30.11 -5.28 -0.91
CA TRP A 50 -29.65 -4.49 -2.04
C TRP A 50 -29.24 -3.07 -1.66
N GLY A 51 -29.93 -2.44 -0.71
CA GLY A 51 -29.57 -1.12 -0.19
C GLY A 51 -28.24 -1.17 0.56
N LEU A 52 -28.10 -2.17 1.43
CA LEU A 52 -26.89 -2.43 2.21
C LEU A 52 -25.67 -2.71 1.30
N PHE A 53 -25.87 -3.44 0.20
CA PHE A 53 -24.82 -3.69 -0.79
C PHE A 53 -24.33 -2.41 -1.47
N ILE A 54 -25.25 -1.55 -1.92
CA ILE A 54 -24.90 -0.27 -2.57
C ILE A 54 -24.17 0.67 -1.60
N GLU A 55 -24.54 0.64 -0.31
CA GLU A 55 -23.93 1.48 0.72
C GLU A 55 -22.48 1.09 1.03
N ILE A 56 -22.17 -0.21 1.04
CA ILE A 56 -20.83 -0.72 1.36
C ILE A 56 -19.93 -0.79 0.11
N LEU A 57 -20.50 -0.83 -1.10
CA LEU A 57 -19.77 -0.97 -2.36
C LEU A 57 -18.61 0.03 -2.55
N PRO A 58 -18.76 1.34 -2.27
CA PRO A 58 -17.65 2.30 -2.39
C PRO A 58 -16.49 1.98 -1.46
N SER A 59 -16.80 1.52 -0.25
CA SER A 59 -15.82 1.15 0.77
C SER A 59 -15.05 -0.12 0.37
N ILE A 60 -15.73 -1.10 -0.24
CA ILE A 60 -15.10 -2.30 -0.80
C ILE A 60 -14.14 -1.91 -1.92
N ILE A 61 -14.55 -1.04 -2.84
CA ILE A 61 -13.70 -0.57 -3.94
C ILE A 61 -12.45 0.12 -3.40
N MET A 62 -12.60 1.01 -2.43
CA MET A 62 -11.47 1.68 -1.76
C MET A 62 -10.52 0.69 -1.09
N ALA A 63 -11.05 -0.32 -0.40
CA ALA A 63 -10.24 -1.36 0.23
C ALA A 63 -9.44 -2.17 -0.81
N ILE A 64 -10.07 -2.54 -1.93
CA ILE A 64 -9.42 -3.25 -3.03
C ILE A 64 -8.31 -2.39 -3.64
N VAL A 65 -8.58 -1.11 -3.92
CA VAL A 65 -7.56 -0.20 -4.47
C VAL A 65 -6.37 -0.08 -3.52
N GLY A 66 -6.62 0.08 -2.21
CA GLY A 66 -5.55 0.13 -1.21
C GLY A 66 -4.73 -1.16 -1.14
N ALA A 67 -5.40 -2.32 -1.19
CA ALA A 67 -4.73 -3.62 -1.20
C ALA A 67 -3.85 -3.81 -2.44
N VAL A 68 -4.34 -3.41 -3.63
CA VAL A 68 -3.58 -3.48 -4.87
C VAL A 68 -2.33 -2.60 -4.82
N ILE A 69 -2.45 -1.36 -4.32
CA ILE A 69 -1.31 -0.45 -4.17
C ILE A 69 -0.27 -1.03 -3.20
N LEU A 70 -0.71 -1.61 -2.09
CA LEU A 70 0.16 -2.27 -1.12
C LEU A 70 0.91 -3.46 -1.74
N ILE A 71 0.22 -4.33 -2.47
CA ILE A 71 0.83 -5.47 -3.16
C ILE A 71 1.85 -4.98 -4.19
N MET A 72 1.51 -3.98 -5.01
CA MET A 72 2.45 -3.39 -5.97
C MET A 72 3.68 -2.79 -5.28
N GLY A 73 3.49 -2.13 -4.13
CA GLY A 73 4.58 -1.62 -3.30
C GLY A 73 5.53 -2.70 -2.80
N ILE A 74 4.97 -3.77 -2.24
CA ILE A 74 5.75 -4.91 -1.74
C ILE A 74 6.50 -5.60 -2.89
N VAL A 75 5.83 -5.83 -4.02
CA VAL A 75 6.45 -6.42 -5.22
C VAL A 75 7.58 -5.53 -5.74
N SER A 76 7.38 -4.20 -5.78
CA SER A 76 8.43 -3.26 -6.19
C SER A 76 9.63 -3.28 -5.24
N ALA A 77 9.38 -3.33 -3.93
CA ALA A 77 10.45 -3.45 -2.93
C ALA A 77 11.24 -4.75 -3.09
N LEU A 78 10.55 -5.89 -3.25
CA LEU A 78 11.18 -7.22 -3.34
C LEU A 78 11.94 -7.45 -4.64
N PHE A 79 11.39 -7.05 -5.79
CA PHE A 79 11.94 -7.40 -7.10
C PHE A 79 12.78 -6.29 -7.75
N LYS A 80 12.69 -5.05 -7.27
CA LYS A 80 13.46 -3.93 -7.83
C LYS A 80 14.46 -3.37 -6.84
N VAL A 81 14.04 -3.10 -5.62
CA VAL A 81 14.93 -2.48 -4.62
C VAL A 81 15.88 -3.50 -4.01
N LEU A 82 15.38 -4.65 -3.57
CA LEU A 82 16.20 -5.70 -2.95
C LEU A 82 17.38 -6.11 -3.84
N PRO A 83 17.19 -6.39 -5.15
CA PRO A 83 18.29 -6.78 -6.02
C PRO A 83 19.25 -5.63 -6.33
N GLU A 84 18.75 -4.38 -6.42
CA GLU A 84 19.62 -3.20 -6.60
C GLU A 84 20.54 -3.01 -5.38
N VAL A 85 20.03 -3.20 -4.16
CA VAL A 85 20.82 -3.09 -2.93
C VAL A 85 21.88 -4.19 -2.85
N ILE A 86 21.50 -5.45 -3.13
CA ILE A 86 22.44 -6.59 -3.11
C ILE A 86 23.56 -6.40 -4.15
N SER A 87 23.22 -5.97 -5.36
CA SER A 87 24.19 -5.68 -6.45
C SER A 87 25.14 -4.52 -6.12
N GLU A 88 24.67 -3.50 -5.40
CA GLU A 88 25.53 -2.39 -4.97
C GLU A 88 26.49 -2.79 -3.84
N GLU A 89 26.10 -3.73 -2.98
CA GLU A 89 27.00 -4.33 -1.98
C GLU A 89 28.07 -5.21 -2.63
N GLU A 90 27.71 -6.08 -3.60
CA GLU A 90 28.67 -6.94 -4.32
C GLU A 90 29.72 -6.16 -5.14
N LYS A 91 29.41 -4.95 -5.61
CA LYS A 91 30.34 -4.07 -6.34
C LYS A 91 31.13 -3.12 -5.45
N GLY A 92 30.85 -3.15 -4.14
CA GLY A 92 31.41 -2.25 -3.13
C GLY A 92 32.59 -2.82 -2.36
N GLU A 93 32.80 -4.14 -2.46
CA GLU A 93 34.03 -4.89 -2.12
C GLU A 93 34.96 -4.98 -3.34
#